data_AF-A0A239CAF1-F1
#
_entry.id   AF-A0A239CAF1-F1
#
_cell.length_a   1.000
_cell.length_b   1.000
_cell.length_c   1.000
_cell.angle_alpha   90.00
_cell.angle_beta   90.00
_cell.angle_gamma   90.00
#
_symmetry.space_group_name_H-M   'P 1'
#
loop_
_entity.id
_entity.type
_entity.pdbx_description
1 polymer ?
#
loop_
_entity_poly.entity_id
_entity_poly.type
_entity_poly.pdbx_seq_one_letter_code
_entity_poly.pdbx_strand_id
1 'polypeptide(L)'
;MKMNKRFLSLLLTLIMIFTLGVTTAWADSSAMYLIDDRAPYPTGPIDVHVKIMGYGEGNIFFDDEVALTGNTTKNVKDALEAAAANDSSLTIQGLDYGYVSEINGQSYGEAGTYSGWVFRVNHKVPIEDDDDPTYGVLGGTIASTYLQDNDSIYMWYDTPESTRYTRVNVEQDEDEYTVTAQYSYNNNLWDFEFTDFTTLTTGTIVLVNIDNPVYQVEKPLSSSGVVFDVGELPSGNYGVYYRGTYENNGAIEYVESFIVPLN
;
A
#
# COMPACT_ATOMS: atom_id res chain seq x y z
N MET A 1 14.04 6.89 66.72
CA MET A 1 13.01 7.55 65.89
C MET A 1 12.10 6.46 65.33
N LYS A 2 10.88 6.28 65.87
CA LYS A 2 9.97 5.19 65.48
C LYS A 2 9.19 5.63 64.24
N MET A 3 9.55 5.11 63.07
CA MET A 3 8.82 5.35 61.82
C MET A 3 7.41 4.77 61.93
N ASN A 4 6.41 5.59 61.61
CA ASN A 4 5.01 5.24 61.72
C ASN A 4 4.65 4.19 60.65
N LYS A 5 4.14 3.02 61.06
CA LYS A 5 3.83 1.89 60.16
C LYS A 5 2.84 2.26 59.04
N ARG A 6 2.07 3.34 59.19
CA ARG A 6 1.18 3.87 58.15
C ARG A 6 1.91 4.56 57.00
N PHE A 7 3.10 5.09 57.23
CA PHE A 7 3.91 5.75 56.18
C PHE A 7 4.61 4.73 55.27
N LEU A 8 4.96 3.56 55.81
CA LEU A 8 5.55 2.47 55.03
C LEU A 8 4.51 1.75 54.14
N SER A 9 3.24 1.73 54.57
CA SER A 9 2.15 1.18 53.76
C SER A 9 1.83 2.06 52.55
N LEU A 10 1.85 3.39 52.69
CA LEU A 10 1.61 4.29 51.55
C LEU A 10 2.77 4.28 50.55
N LEU A 11 4.01 4.12 51.02
CA LEU A 11 5.18 4.04 50.16
C LEU A 11 5.23 2.70 49.40
N LEU A 12 4.73 1.60 49.97
CA LEU A 12 4.61 0.32 49.26
C LEU A 12 3.45 0.31 48.25
N THR A 13 2.34 1.02 48.49
CA THR A 13 1.25 1.13 47.50
C THR A 13 1.65 2.06 46.34
N LEU A 14 2.51 3.05 46.57
CA LEU A 14 2.99 3.95 45.50
C LEU A 14 4.08 3.31 44.61
N ILE A 15 4.79 2.27 45.10
CA ILE A 15 5.80 1.55 44.31
C ILE A 15 5.19 0.41 43.46
N MET A 16 3.95 0.00 43.73
CA MET A 16 3.25 -1.04 42.95
C MET A 16 2.41 -0.52 41.76
N ILE A 17 2.56 0.75 41.36
CA ILE A 17 1.86 1.31 40.18
C ILE A 17 2.81 1.55 38.99
N PHE A 18 4.12 1.35 39.15
CA PHE A 18 5.12 1.53 38.08
C PHE A 18 5.73 0.23 37.54
N THR A 19 4.91 -0.80 37.43
CA THR A 19 5.16 -1.92 36.52
C THR A 19 3.90 -2.15 35.69
N LEU A 20 3.46 -1.11 34.98
CA LEU A 20 2.85 -1.35 33.68
C LEU A 20 3.98 -1.94 32.85
N GLY A 21 3.95 -3.28 32.76
CA GLY A 21 4.79 -3.98 31.83
C GLY A 21 4.55 -3.34 30.48
N VAL A 22 5.61 -2.81 29.89
CA VAL A 22 5.68 -2.67 28.45
C VAL A 22 5.61 -4.11 27.95
N THR A 23 4.40 -4.65 27.81
CA THR A 23 4.19 -5.77 26.92
C THR A 23 4.49 -5.17 25.58
N THR A 24 5.74 -5.34 25.12
CA THR A 24 6.00 -5.39 23.69
C THR A 24 5.11 -6.53 23.21
N ALA A 25 3.87 -6.21 22.87
CA ALA A 25 3.09 -7.02 21.97
C ALA A 25 3.91 -6.96 20.69
N TRP A 26 4.71 -8.00 20.48
CA TRP A 26 5.06 -8.40 19.14
C TRP A 26 3.72 -8.78 18.53
N ALA A 27 3.00 -7.79 18.00
CA ALA A 27 2.09 -8.07 16.92
C ALA A 27 3.02 -8.62 15.84
N ASP A 28 3.08 -9.94 15.73
CA ASP A 28 3.54 -10.59 14.52
C ASP A 28 2.76 -9.89 13.40
N SER A 29 3.44 -9.04 12.62
CA SER A 29 2.86 -8.25 11.53
C SER A 29 2.47 -9.13 10.33
N SER A 30 2.34 -10.43 10.56
CA SER A 30 2.03 -11.47 9.61
C SER A 30 0.53 -11.77 9.63
N ALA A 31 -0.25 -10.74 9.30
CA ALA A 31 -1.56 -10.89 8.66
C ALA A 31 -2.02 -9.51 8.20
N MET A 32 -1.48 -9.05 7.07
CA MET A 32 -2.21 -8.10 6.25
C MET A 32 -3.49 -8.84 5.81
N TYR A 33 -4.59 -8.67 6.56
CA TYR A 33 -5.89 -9.19 6.19
C TYR A 33 -6.34 -8.48 4.91
N LEU A 34 -5.92 -8.99 3.76
CA LEU A 34 -6.55 -8.68 2.49
C LEU A 34 -7.52 -9.80 2.16
N ILE A 35 -8.48 -10.13 3.04
CA ILE A 35 -9.57 -11.06 2.69
C ILE A 35 -10.06 -10.60 1.31
N ASP A 36 -9.77 -11.39 0.30
CA ASP A 36 -10.31 -11.17 -1.01
C ASP A 36 -11.76 -11.66 -0.98
N ASP A 37 -12.59 -10.95 -0.21
CA ASP A 37 -14.04 -11.17 -0.08
C ASP A 37 -14.77 -10.63 -1.33
N ARG A 38 -14.02 -10.45 -2.43
CA ARG A 38 -14.55 -10.00 -3.69
C ARG A 38 -15.61 -10.98 -4.14
N ALA A 39 -16.81 -10.44 -4.32
CA ALA A 39 -17.90 -11.10 -5.02
C ALA A 39 -17.38 -11.79 -6.29
N PRO A 40 -18.00 -12.89 -6.76
CA PRO A 40 -17.58 -13.54 -7.99
C PRO A 40 -17.39 -12.51 -9.10
N TYR A 41 -16.24 -12.57 -9.78
CA TYR A 41 -15.88 -11.56 -10.78
C TYR A 41 -17.01 -11.37 -11.80
N PRO A 42 -17.40 -10.12 -12.08
CA PRO A 42 -18.52 -9.84 -12.95
C PRO A 42 -18.25 -10.39 -14.35
N THR A 43 -19.25 -11.02 -14.93
CA THR A 43 -19.22 -11.40 -16.35
C THR A 43 -19.83 -10.32 -17.22
N GLY A 44 -20.52 -9.33 -16.65
CA GLY A 44 -21.14 -8.22 -17.40
C GLY A 44 -20.17 -7.08 -17.69
N PRO A 45 -20.67 -5.97 -18.27
CA PRO A 45 -19.87 -4.77 -18.46
C PRO A 45 -19.44 -4.18 -17.12
N ILE A 46 -18.22 -3.66 -17.08
CA ILE A 46 -17.64 -2.93 -15.95
C ILE A 46 -16.89 -1.69 -16.44
N ASP A 47 -16.79 -0.68 -15.60
CA ASP A 47 -15.94 0.49 -15.79
C ASP A 47 -14.75 0.43 -14.83
N VAL A 48 -13.54 0.71 -15.32
CA VAL A 48 -12.31 0.70 -14.52
C VAL A 48 -11.45 1.91 -14.83
N HIS A 49 -10.77 2.42 -13.81
CA HIS A 49 -9.83 3.52 -13.99
C HIS A 49 -8.46 2.97 -14.37
N VAL A 50 -7.85 3.47 -15.45
CA VAL A 50 -6.50 3.05 -15.87
C VAL A 50 -5.57 4.25 -15.84
N LYS A 51 -4.45 4.10 -15.14
CA LYS A 51 -3.35 5.07 -15.14
C LYS A 51 -2.04 4.38 -15.53
N ILE A 52 -1.37 4.93 -16.54
CA ILE A 52 -0.10 4.44 -17.06
C ILE A 52 0.92 5.57 -17.01
N MET A 53 2.05 5.32 -16.35
CA MET A 53 3.13 6.30 -16.22
C MET A 53 4.45 5.74 -16.73
N GLY A 54 5.06 6.45 -17.68
CA GLY A 54 6.40 6.15 -18.17
C GLY A 54 7.50 6.56 -17.19
N TYR A 55 8.71 6.06 -17.42
CA TYR A 55 9.87 6.48 -16.65
C TYR A 55 10.17 7.96 -16.91
N GLY A 56 10.50 8.70 -15.84
CA GLY A 56 10.79 10.14 -15.86
C GLY A 56 9.70 10.99 -15.21
N GLU A 57 10.09 12.10 -14.59
CA GLU A 57 9.17 12.93 -13.79
C GLU A 57 8.00 13.47 -14.64
N GLY A 58 6.76 13.19 -14.23
CA GLY A 58 5.55 13.71 -14.86
C GLY A 58 5.13 13.05 -16.19
N ASN A 59 5.75 11.93 -16.58
CA ASN A 59 5.41 11.21 -17.82
C ASN A 59 4.14 10.35 -17.64
N ILE A 60 2.97 10.98 -17.71
CA ILE A 60 1.68 10.28 -17.74
C ILE A 60 1.34 9.95 -19.20
N PHE A 61 1.23 8.66 -19.51
CA PHE A 61 0.86 8.17 -20.85
C PHE A 61 -0.65 7.97 -21.01
N PHE A 62 -1.34 7.65 -19.91
CA PHE A 62 -2.79 7.48 -19.88
C PHE A 62 -3.30 7.67 -18.44
N ASP A 63 -4.45 8.33 -18.25
CA ASP A 63 -5.09 8.55 -16.95
C ASP A 63 -6.58 8.84 -17.21
N ASP A 64 -7.37 7.77 -17.40
CA ASP A 64 -8.80 7.89 -17.73
C ASP A 64 -9.58 6.60 -17.37
N GLU A 65 -10.91 6.72 -17.40
CA GLU A 65 -11.83 5.60 -17.27
C GLU A 65 -11.92 4.78 -18.57
N VAL A 66 -12.03 3.46 -18.41
CA VAL A 66 -12.08 2.49 -19.50
C VAL A 66 -13.27 1.56 -19.30
N ALA A 67 -14.21 1.61 -20.25
CA ALA A 67 -15.38 0.73 -20.27
C ALA A 67 -15.05 -0.64 -20.90
N LEU A 68 -15.17 -1.71 -20.11
CA LEU A 68 -14.94 -3.09 -20.55
C LEU A 68 -16.27 -3.77 -20.87
N THR A 69 -16.60 -3.85 -22.16
CA THR A 69 -17.88 -4.40 -22.61
C THR A 69 -17.85 -5.93 -22.81
N GLY A 70 -19.03 -6.55 -22.86
CA GLY A 70 -19.20 -7.98 -23.16
C GLY A 70 -19.70 -8.81 -21.97
N ASN A 71 -19.80 -10.12 -22.19
CA ASN A 71 -20.41 -11.08 -21.25
C ASN A 71 -19.40 -12.13 -20.73
N THR A 72 -18.14 -11.72 -20.56
CA THR A 72 -17.04 -12.55 -20.04
C THR A 72 -16.38 -11.86 -18.87
N THR A 73 -15.74 -12.63 -17.99
CA THR A 73 -14.85 -12.06 -16.96
C THR A 73 -13.76 -11.21 -17.60
N LYS A 74 -13.43 -10.10 -16.96
CA LYS A 74 -12.45 -9.11 -17.45
C LYS A 74 -11.16 -9.16 -16.66
N ASN A 75 -10.04 -8.89 -17.31
CA ASN A 75 -8.72 -8.83 -16.69
C ASN A 75 -7.96 -7.55 -17.07
N VAL A 76 -6.78 -7.37 -16.47
CA VAL A 76 -5.92 -6.21 -16.74
C VAL A 76 -5.53 -6.11 -18.21
N LYS A 77 -5.30 -7.24 -18.91
CA LYS A 77 -5.04 -7.25 -20.35
C LYS A 77 -6.19 -6.63 -21.14
N ASP A 78 -7.44 -6.99 -20.85
CA ASP A 78 -8.62 -6.42 -21.50
C ASP A 78 -8.69 -4.89 -21.28
N ALA A 79 -8.32 -4.42 -20.07
CA ALA A 79 -8.29 -2.99 -19.76
C ALA A 79 -7.21 -2.22 -20.54
N LEU A 80 -6.01 -2.80 -20.69
CA LEU A 80 -4.93 -2.18 -21.47
C LEU A 80 -5.25 -2.16 -22.96
N GLU A 81 -5.87 -3.22 -23.49
CA GLU A 81 -6.36 -3.25 -24.88
C GLU A 81 -7.40 -2.16 -25.13
N ALA A 82 -8.35 -1.99 -24.21
CA ALA A 82 -9.37 -0.96 -24.31
C ALA A 82 -8.80 0.46 -24.12
N ALA A 83 -7.82 0.67 -23.25
CA ALA A 83 -7.10 1.94 -23.11
C ALA A 83 -6.39 2.34 -24.42
N ALA A 84 -5.65 1.41 -25.04
CA ALA A 84 -4.99 1.66 -26.32
C ALA A 84 -5.98 1.87 -27.48
N ALA A 85 -7.18 1.29 -27.40
CA ALA A 85 -8.25 1.56 -28.36
C ALA A 85 -8.89 2.95 -28.16
N ASN A 86 -8.96 3.45 -26.92
CA ASN A 86 -9.51 4.76 -26.58
C ASN A 86 -8.56 5.91 -26.92
N ASP A 87 -7.24 5.70 -26.81
CA ASP A 87 -6.22 6.70 -27.12
C ASP A 87 -5.24 6.21 -28.19
N SER A 88 -5.38 6.73 -29.41
CA SER A 88 -4.50 6.39 -30.55
C SER A 88 -3.03 6.79 -30.38
N SER A 89 -2.71 7.64 -29.39
CA SER A 89 -1.33 8.03 -29.05
C SER A 89 -0.68 7.04 -28.08
N LEU A 90 -1.49 6.23 -27.39
CA LEU A 90 -1.02 5.18 -26.49
C LEU A 90 -0.72 3.92 -27.29
N THR A 91 0.56 3.56 -27.31
CA THR A 91 1.06 2.33 -27.93
C THR A 91 1.50 1.35 -26.85
N ILE A 92 0.94 0.15 -26.85
CA ILE A 92 1.27 -0.92 -25.90
C ILE A 92 1.65 -2.17 -26.68
N GLN A 93 2.78 -2.80 -26.33
CA GLN A 93 3.24 -4.04 -26.93
C GLN A 93 3.41 -5.14 -25.87
N GLY A 94 3.38 -6.40 -26.32
CA GLY A 94 3.65 -7.58 -25.48
C GLY A 94 2.42 -8.25 -24.86
N LEU A 95 1.22 -7.65 -24.99
CA LEU A 95 -0.02 -8.12 -24.35
C LEU A 95 -0.34 -9.60 -24.61
N ASP A 96 0.08 -10.16 -25.75
CA ASP A 96 -0.14 -11.56 -26.12
C ASP A 96 0.54 -12.58 -25.19
N TYR A 97 1.59 -12.18 -24.48
CA TYR A 97 2.38 -13.07 -23.63
C TYR A 97 2.03 -12.96 -22.14
N GLY A 98 0.95 -12.25 -21.79
CA GLY A 98 0.55 -12.02 -20.40
C GLY A 98 1.44 -11.01 -19.66
N TYR A 99 2.29 -10.26 -20.35
CA TYR A 99 3.07 -9.16 -19.78
C TYR A 99 3.10 -7.95 -20.74
N VAL A 100 3.62 -6.80 -20.30
CA VAL A 100 3.81 -5.63 -21.15
C VAL A 100 5.30 -5.49 -21.48
N SER A 101 5.65 -5.53 -22.77
CA SER A 101 7.05 -5.42 -23.21
C SER A 101 7.49 -3.99 -23.50
N GLU A 102 6.54 -3.12 -23.87
CA GLU A 102 6.81 -1.73 -24.22
C GLU A 102 5.54 -0.88 -24.12
N ILE A 103 5.66 0.36 -23.65
CA ILE A 103 4.63 1.39 -23.79
C ILE A 103 5.27 2.68 -24.28
N ASN A 104 4.71 3.28 -25.34
CA ASN A 104 5.18 4.55 -25.91
C ASN A 104 6.70 4.61 -26.16
N GLY A 105 7.25 3.50 -26.66
CA GLY A 105 8.67 3.38 -26.99
C GLY A 105 9.59 3.13 -25.80
N GLN A 106 9.06 2.98 -24.58
CA GLN A 106 9.85 2.60 -23.40
C GLN A 106 9.79 1.08 -23.21
N SER A 107 10.84 0.39 -23.64
CA SER A 107 10.88 -1.08 -23.67
C SER A 107 11.41 -1.66 -22.36
N TYR A 108 11.00 -2.90 -22.02
CA TYR A 108 11.63 -3.66 -20.94
C TYR A 108 13.16 -3.68 -21.09
N GLY A 109 13.86 -3.46 -19.97
CA GLY A 109 15.32 -3.46 -19.91
C GLY A 109 15.99 -2.14 -20.28
N GLU A 110 15.25 -1.14 -20.76
CA GLU A 110 15.82 0.11 -21.30
C GLU A 110 16.58 0.93 -20.26
N ALA A 111 16.03 1.04 -19.04
CA ALA A 111 16.64 1.77 -17.93
C ALA A 111 17.48 0.87 -16.99
N GLY A 112 17.81 -0.35 -17.42
CA GLY A 112 18.59 -1.33 -16.65
C GLY A 112 18.09 -2.76 -16.88
N THR A 113 18.96 -3.76 -16.72
CA THR A 113 18.73 -5.18 -17.09
C THR A 113 17.43 -5.79 -16.54
N TYR A 114 16.95 -5.29 -15.41
CA TYR A 114 15.77 -5.79 -14.72
C TYR A 114 14.66 -4.72 -14.60
N SER A 115 14.77 -3.64 -15.38
CA SER A 115 13.74 -2.63 -15.45
C SER A 115 12.60 -3.06 -16.37
N GLY A 116 11.38 -2.64 -16.08
CA GLY A 116 10.23 -3.03 -16.87
C GLY A 116 8.91 -2.51 -16.35
N TRP A 117 7.84 -2.92 -17.02
CA TRP A 117 6.47 -2.53 -16.69
C TRP A 117 5.89 -3.39 -15.59
N VAL A 118 5.39 -2.74 -14.55
CA VAL A 118 4.74 -3.36 -13.40
C VAL A 118 3.41 -2.69 -13.16
N PHE A 119 2.51 -3.36 -12.45
CA PHE A 119 1.19 -2.82 -12.17
C PHE A 119 0.66 -3.23 -10.80
N ARG A 120 -0.41 -2.56 -10.40
CA ARG A 120 -1.21 -2.86 -9.21
C ARG A 120 -2.68 -2.59 -9.50
N VAL A 121 -3.55 -3.29 -8.78
CA VAL A 121 -5.00 -3.08 -8.81
C VAL A 121 -5.44 -2.66 -7.41
N ASN A 122 -6.14 -1.53 -7.29
CA ASN A 122 -6.58 -0.96 -6.01
C ASN A 122 -5.42 -0.85 -4.99
N HIS A 123 -4.28 -0.34 -5.46
CA HIS A 123 -3.03 -0.21 -4.70
C HIS A 123 -2.37 -1.53 -4.26
N LYS A 124 -2.87 -2.69 -4.71
CA LYS A 124 -2.30 -4.01 -4.39
C LYS A 124 -1.52 -4.57 -5.57
N VAL A 125 -0.27 -4.96 -5.32
CA VAL A 125 0.54 -5.69 -6.31
C VAL A 125 -0.08 -7.09 -6.49
N PRO A 126 -0.27 -7.56 -7.73
CA PRO A 126 -0.70 -8.93 -7.98
C PRO A 126 0.38 -9.90 -7.49
N ILE A 127 -0.01 -10.89 -6.69
CA ILE A 127 0.89 -11.93 -6.20
C ILE A 127 0.33 -13.26 -6.68
N GLU A 128 1.16 -14.02 -7.38
CA GLU A 128 0.90 -15.44 -7.65
C GLU A 128 1.25 -16.22 -6.38
N ASP A 129 0.36 -16.23 -5.39
CA ASP A 129 0.45 -17.16 -4.27
C ASP A 129 -0.67 -18.21 -4.42
N ASP A 130 -0.29 -19.42 -4.81
CA ASP A 130 -1.18 -20.56 -4.97
C ASP A 130 -1.62 -21.16 -3.61
N ASP A 131 -0.97 -20.79 -2.50
CA ASP A 131 -1.16 -21.43 -1.18
C ASP A 131 -1.72 -20.49 -0.09
N ASP A 132 -1.90 -19.19 -0.33
CA ASP A 132 -2.51 -18.27 0.66
C ASP A 132 -4.01 -18.00 0.41
N PRO A 133 -4.93 -18.59 1.22
CA PRO A 133 -6.37 -18.36 1.11
C PRO A 133 -6.79 -16.95 1.52
N THR A 134 -5.86 -16.15 2.07
CA THR A 134 -6.11 -14.81 2.59
C THR A 134 -5.95 -13.75 1.52
N TYR A 135 -5.00 -13.87 0.59
CA TYR A 135 -4.65 -12.76 -0.34
C TYR A 135 -5.47 -12.69 -1.62
N GLY A 136 -6.23 -13.74 -1.94
CA GLY A 136 -6.97 -13.82 -3.21
C GLY A 136 -6.04 -13.92 -4.43
N VAL A 137 -6.52 -14.61 -5.45
CA VAL A 137 -5.75 -14.81 -6.69
C VAL A 137 -5.86 -13.54 -7.54
N LEU A 138 -5.10 -12.49 -7.20
CA LEU A 138 -4.69 -11.49 -8.17
C LEU A 138 -3.60 -12.15 -9.01
N GLY A 139 -3.99 -12.90 -10.05
CA GLY A 139 -3.03 -13.69 -10.84
C GLY A 139 -1.79 -12.88 -11.23
N GLY A 140 -0.61 -13.50 -11.27
CA GLY A 140 0.68 -12.82 -11.36
C GLY A 140 0.98 -12.14 -12.71
N THR A 141 0.01 -12.14 -13.62
CA THR A 141 0.14 -11.64 -14.99
C THR A 141 -1.05 -10.77 -15.36
N ILE A 142 -0.90 -9.85 -16.31
CA ILE A 142 -2.02 -9.01 -16.77
C ILE A 142 -3.20 -9.84 -17.34
N ALA A 143 -2.95 -11.07 -17.79
CA ALA A 143 -3.95 -11.97 -18.33
C ALA A 143 -4.68 -12.80 -17.25
N SER A 144 -4.07 -12.96 -16.06
CA SER A 144 -4.61 -13.74 -14.94
C SER A 144 -5.13 -12.88 -13.78
N THR A 145 -4.86 -11.57 -13.76
CA THR A 145 -5.46 -10.64 -12.80
C THR A 145 -6.86 -10.20 -13.25
N TYR A 146 -7.92 -10.76 -12.66
CA TYR A 146 -9.30 -10.37 -12.96
C TYR A 146 -9.71 -9.06 -12.27
N LEU A 147 -10.66 -8.36 -12.88
CA LEU A 147 -11.13 -7.03 -12.48
C LEU A 147 -12.59 -7.04 -12.03
N GLN A 148 -12.90 -6.11 -11.14
CA GLN A 148 -14.25 -5.74 -10.74
C GLN A 148 -14.61 -4.34 -11.24
N ASP A 149 -15.90 -4.04 -11.17
CA ASP A 149 -16.42 -2.70 -11.45
C ASP A 149 -15.84 -1.68 -10.46
N ASN A 150 -15.39 -0.54 -10.99
CA ASN A 150 -14.70 0.54 -10.28
C ASN A 150 -13.30 0.18 -9.75
N ASP A 151 -12.68 -0.90 -10.24
CA ASP A 151 -11.26 -1.16 -9.95
C ASP A 151 -10.38 -0.07 -10.55
N SER A 152 -9.27 0.23 -9.87
CA SER A 152 -8.24 1.16 -10.34
C SER A 152 -6.95 0.41 -10.65
N ILE A 153 -6.50 0.50 -11.90
CA ILE A 153 -5.25 -0.07 -12.40
C ILE A 153 -4.22 1.04 -12.47
N TYR A 154 -3.06 0.79 -11.86
CA TYR A 154 -1.93 1.69 -11.92
C TYR A 154 -0.71 0.94 -12.42
N MET A 155 -0.20 1.35 -13.58
CA MET A 155 0.96 0.75 -14.26
C MET A 155 2.08 1.77 -14.34
N TRP A 156 3.29 1.35 -13.99
CA TRP A 156 4.48 2.20 -14.03
C TRP A 156 5.69 1.44 -14.57
N TYR A 157 6.68 2.19 -15.06
CA TYR A 157 7.97 1.64 -15.42
C TYR A 157 8.88 1.62 -14.17
N ASP A 158 9.25 0.44 -13.70
CA ASP A 158 10.09 0.28 -12.52
C ASP A 158 11.53 -0.05 -12.92
N THR A 159 12.48 0.41 -12.11
CA THR A 159 13.86 -0.06 -12.17
C THR A 159 14.24 -0.52 -10.76
N PRO A 160 14.65 -1.78 -10.57
CA PRO A 160 14.93 -2.32 -9.24
C PRO A 160 15.89 -1.48 -8.42
N GLU A 161 16.93 -0.94 -9.07
CA GLU A 161 17.94 -0.08 -8.46
C GLU A 161 17.40 1.30 -8.00
N SER A 162 16.21 1.70 -8.47
CA SER A 162 15.51 2.91 -8.05
C SER A 162 14.20 2.63 -7.32
N THR A 163 13.81 1.36 -7.16
CA THR A 163 12.57 0.98 -6.48
C THR A 163 12.69 1.39 -5.02
N ARG A 164 11.85 2.34 -4.65
CA ARG A 164 11.80 2.92 -3.32
C ARG A 164 10.72 2.25 -2.51
N TYR A 165 11.13 1.48 -1.51
CA TYR A 165 10.24 0.82 -0.57
C TYR A 165 9.95 1.79 0.58
N THR A 166 8.69 1.97 0.92
CA THR A 166 8.29 2.97 1.93
C THR A 166 7.50 2.29 3.03
N ARG A 167 8.07 2.21 4.23
CA ARG A 167 7.32 1.75 5.40
C ARG A 167 6.78 2.93 6.18
N VAL A 168 5.60 2.74 6.77
CA VAL A 168 5.15 3.54 7.90
C VAL A 168 5.53 2.80 9.19
N ASN A 169 5.77 3.54 10.27
CA ASN A 169 5.86 2.97 11.61
C ASN A 169 4.86 3.70 12.49
N VAL A 170 4.18 2.95 13.36
CA VAL A 170 3.18 3.49 14.27
C VAL A 170 3.58 3.23 15.71
N GLU A 171 3.72 4.29 16.48
CA GLU A 171 3.95 4.24 17.92
C GLU A 171 2.70 4.76 18.65
N GLN A 172 2.19 3.99 19.59
CA GLN A 172 1.08 4.41 20.45
C GLN A 172 1.61 4.89 21.80
N ASP A 173 1.17 6.06 22.23
CA ASP A 173 1.37 6.58 23.58
C ASP A 173 0.04 7.11 24.13
N GLU A 174 -0.51 6.43 25.14
CA GLU A 174 -1.84 6.71 25.70
C GLU A 174 -2.92 6.84 24.60
N ASP A 175 -3.48 8.04 24.45
CA ASP A 175 -4.53 8.41 23.51
C ASP A 175 -3.97 9.04 22.22
N GLU A 176 -2.68 8.88 21.93
CA GLU A 176 -2.02 9.40 20.73
C GLU A 176 -1.34 8.29 19.91
N TYR A 177 -1.49 8.35 18.59
CA TYR A 177 -0.69 7.59 17.63
C TYR A 177 0.29 8.52 16.92
N THR A 178 1.58 8.26 17.09
CA THR A 178 2.64 8.90 16.29
C THR A 178 2.98 8.01 15.11
N VAL A 179 2.72 8.52 13.91
CA VAL A 179 3.05 7.85 12.65
C VAL A 179 4.27 8.50 12.03
N THR A 180 5.31 7.70 11.78
CA THR A 180 6.45 8.10 10.96
C THR A 180 6.43 7.34 9.64
N ALA A 181 7.10 7.88 8.62
CA ALA A 181 7.33 7.15 7.38
C ALA A 181 8.82 7.18 7.05
N GLN A 182 9.31 6.09 6.48
CA GLN A 182 10.70 5.93 6.11
C GLN A 182 10.78 5.20 4.77
N TYR A 183 11.87 5.39 4.05
CA TYR A 183 12.11 4.68 2.80
C TYR A 183 13.47 4.02 2.77
N SER A 184 13.59 2.93 2.01
CA SER A 184 14.86 2.35 1.61
C SER A 184 14.83 2.08 0.10
N TYR A 185 16.00 2.04 -0.51
CA TYR A 185 16.15 1.58 -1.88
C TYR A 185 16.63 0.15 -1.85
N ASN A 186 16.00 -0.73 -2.63
CA ASN A 186 16.62 -2.02 -2.85
C ASN A 186 17.72 -1.86 -3.92
N ASN A 187 18.96 -2.12 -3.54
CA ASN A 187 20.07 -2.15 -4.49
C ASN A 187 20.48 -3.57 -4.88
N ASN A 188 19.76 -4.59 -4.37
CA ASN A 188 20.05 -6.00 -4.58
C ASN A 188 18.77 -6.80 -4.88
N LEU A 189 18.61 -7.16 -6.14
CA LEU A 189 17.51 -7.97 -6.66
C LEU A 189 17.33 -9.35 -6.03
N TRP A 190 18.34 -9.86 -5.34
CA TRP A 190 18.32 -11.18 -4.72
C TRP A 190 18.20 -11.13 -3.20
N ASP A 191 18.19 -9.92 -2.64
CA ASP A 191 18.15 -9.68 -1.21
C ASP A 191 17.04 -8.69 -0.91
N PHE A 192 15.92 -9.21 -0.41
CA PHE A 192 14.77 -8.42 0.03
C PHE A 192 14.91 -7.97 1.49
N GLU A 193 16.11 -8.08 2.09
CA GLU A 193 16.38 -7.48 3.39
C GLU A 193 16.52 -5.96 3.25
N PHE A 194 15.42 -5.25 3.51
CA PHE A 194 15.44 -3.80 3.58
C PHE A 194 16.14 -3.34 4.86
N THR A 195 17.36 -2.88 4.71
CA THR A 195 18.14 -2.23 5.77
C THR A 195 18.28 -0.73 5.45
N ASP A 196 18.80 0.05 6.40
CA ASP A 196 19.16 1.47 6.20
C ASP A 196 18.01 2.41 5.77
N PHE A 197 16.85 2.27 6.39
CA PHE A 197 15.72 3.17 6.16
C PHE A 197 16.04 4.64 6.51
N THR A 198 15.75 5.54 5.57
CA THR A 198 15.85 7.00 5.72
C THR A 198 14.48 7.59 6.03
N THR A 199 14.41 8.46 7.05
CA THR A 199 13.15 9.12 7.45
C THR A 199 12.63 10.06 6.36
N LEU A 200 11.32 9.96 6.09
CA LEU A 200 10.60 10.88 5.22
C LEU A 200 10.15 12.10 6.01
N THR A 201 10.33 13.27 5.41
CA THR A 201 10.01 14.57 6.02
C THR A 201 8.92 15.33 5.27
N THR A 202 8.40 14.74 4.19
CA THR A 202 7.37 15.30 3.30
C THR A 202 6.41 14.21 2.88
N GLY A 203 5.22 14.58 2.38
CA GLY A 203 4.14 13.68 2.04
C GLY A 203 2.93 13.84 2.96
N THR A 204 2.00 12.91 2.90
CA THR A 204 0.77 12.90 3.70
C THR A 204 0.57 11.52 4.30
N ILE A 205 0.26 11.46 5.60
CA ILE A 205 -0.24 10.23 6.22
C ILE A 205 -1.76 10.22 6.10
N VAL A 206 -2.29 9.10 5.63
CA VAL A 206 -3.72 8.87 5.47
C VAL A 206 -4.10 7.70 6.39
N LEU A 207 -5.00 7.96 7.33
CA LEU A 207 -5.68 6.91 8.08
C LEU A 207 -7.00 6.59 7.37
N VAL A 208 -7.24 5.31 7.07
CA VAL A 208 -8.51 4.83 6.49
C VAL A 208 -9.14 3.86 7.48
N ASN A 209 -10.39 4.11 7.86
CA ASN A 209 -11.14 3.15 8.67
C ASN A 209 -11.48 1.94 7.78
N ILE A 210 -10.89 0.78 8.05
CA ILE A 210 -11.04 -0.44 7.25
C ILE A 210 -12.50 -0.94 7.31
N ASP A 211 -13.17 -0.75 8.44
CA ASP A 211 -14.57 -1.15 8.62
C ASP A 211 -15.55 -0.19 7.90
N ASN A 212 -15.11 1.04 7.62
CA ASN A 212 -15.85 2.04 6.85
C ASN A 212 -14.89 2.92 6.01
N PRO A 213 -14.45 2.44 4.83
CA PRO A 213 -13.41 3.10 4.04
C PRO A 213 -13.75 4.52 3.54
N VAL A 214 -15.03 4.92 3.62
CA VAL A 214 -15.46 6.31 3.34
C VAL A 214 -14.90 7.28 4.38
N TYR A 215 -14.61 6.81 5.60
CA TYR A 215 -13.98 7.61 6.62
C TYR A 215 -12.45 7.56 6.50
N GLN A 216 -11.86 8.71 6.16
CA GLN A 216 -10.41 8.89 6.10
C GLN A 216 -9.98 10.21 6.76
N VAL A 217 -8.81 10.19 7.38
CA VAL A 217 -8.16 11.38 7.97
C VAL A 217 -6.79 11.53 7.35
N GLU A 218 -6.51 12.73 6.84
CA GLU A 218 -5.24 13.05 6.19
C GLU A 218 -4.49 14.13 6.98
N LYS A 219 -3.20 13.93 7.21
CA LYS A 219 -2.33 14.90 7.86
C LYS A 219 -0.97 14.97 7.16
N PRO A 220 -0.42 16.18 6.92
CA PRO A 220 0.88 16.33 6.26
C PRO A 220 2.01 15.77 7.15
N LEU A 221 2.93 15.02 6.55
CA LEU A 221 4.08 14.45 7.23
C LEU A 221 5.12 15.54 7.56
N SER A 222 5.72 15.44 8.74
CA SER A 222 6.86 16.26 9.16
C SER A 222 8.05 15.39 9.56
N SER A 223 9.21 16.00 9.85
CA SER A 223 10.42 15.27 10.28
C SER A 223 10.25 14.49 11.58
N SER A 224 9.28 14.84 12.42
CA SER A 224 8.94 14.14 13.66
C SER A 224 7.77 13.16 13.50
N GLY A 225 7.29 12.94 12.27
CA GLY A 225 6.07 12.18 12.03
C GLY A 225 4.80 13.03 12.07
N VAL A 226 3.67 12.37 12.33
CA VAL A 226 2.33 12.92 12.46
C VAL A 226 1.67 12.32 13.68
N VAL A 227 1.03 13.15 14.50
CA VAL A 227 0.26 12.70 15.67
C VAL A 227 -1.23 12.67 15.35
N PHE A 228 -1.90 11.57 15.67
CA PHE A 228 -3.35 11.40 15.64
C PHE A 228 -3.86 11.20 17.06
N ASP A 229 -4.80 12.04 17.48
CA ASP A 229 -5.50 11.90 18.76
C ASP A 229 -6.62 10.87 18.59
N VAL A 230 -6.60 9.81 19.41
CA VAL A 230 -7.56 8.72 19.39
C VAL A 230 -8.96 9.21 19.71
N GLY A 231 -9.10 10.24 20.55
CA GLY A 231 -10.39 10.82 20.90
C GLY A 231 -11.11 11.50 19.73
N GLU A 232 -10.39 11.83 18.65
CA GLU A 232 -10.96 12.42 17.43
C GLU A 232 -11.35 11.37 16.38
N LEU A 233 -10.90 10.11 16.55
CA LEU A 233 -11.17 9.03 15.61
C LEU A 233 -12.42 8.23 16.03
N PRO A 234 -13.35 7.98 15.10
CA PRO A 234 -14.38 6.96 15.30
C PRO A 234 -13.75 5.62 15.65
N SER A 235 -14.50 4.80 16.37
CA SER A 235 -14.09 3.43 16.63
C SER A 235 -13.97 2.63 15.33
N GLY A 236 -12.90 1.85 15.20
CA GLY A 236 -12.73 0.91 14.10
C GLY A 236 -11.29 0.45 13.92
N ASN A 237 -11.09 -0.42 12.96
CA ASN A 237 -9.77 -0.83 12.49
C ASN A 237 -9.24 0.22 11.50
N TYR A 238 -7.97 0.60 11.59
CA TYR A 238 -7.39 1.62 10.72
C TYR A 238 -6.20 1.10 9.93
N GLY A 239 -6.22 1.35 8.62
CA GLY A 239 -5.06 1.21 7.75
C GLY A 239 -4.30 2.53 7.70
N VAL A 240 -2.97 2.48 7.73
CA VAL A 240 -2.11 3.67 7.64
C VAL A 240 -1.34 3.64 6.36
N TYR A 241 -1.51 4.72 5.61
CA TYR A 241 -0.93 4.86 4.29
C TYR A 241 -0.08 6.11 4.25
N TYR A 242 1.08 6.00 3.63
CA TYR A 242 1.87 7.16 3.23
C TYR A 242 1.56 7.50 1.76
N ARG A 243 1.15 8.74 1.52
CA ARG A 243 0.98 9.33 0.19
C ARG A 243 2.10 10.35 -0.04
N GLY A 244 3.13 9.94 -0.79
CA GLY A 244 4.28 10.77 -1.11
C GLY A 244 4.13 11.55 -2.41
N THR A 245 5.04 12.50 -2.65
CA THR A 245 5.21 13.17 -3.94
C THR A 245 5.89 12.31 -5.02
N TYR A 246 6.55 11.22 -4.61
CA TYR A 246 7.33 10.35 -5.50
C TYR A 246 6.50 9.23 -6.14
N GLU A 247 5.20 9.45 -6.37
CA GLU A 247 4.40 8.53 -7.19
C GLU A 247 5.05 8.28 -8.56
N ASN A 248 5.90 9.19 -9.05
CA ASN A 248 6.49 9.11 -10.39
C ASN A 248 7.35 7.88 -10.68
N ASN A 249 8.00 7.22 -9.71
CA ASN A 249 8.74 5.97 -9.93
C ASN A 249 8.89 5.21 -8.60
N GLY A 250 8.19 4.09 -8.42
CA GLY A 250 8.44 3.15 -7.33
C GLY A 250 7.20 2.37 -6.90
N ALA A 251 7.40 1.07 -6.64
CA ALA A 251 6.43 0.26 -5.93
C ALA A 251 6.05 0.92 -4.60
N ILE A 252 4.78 1.32 -4.45
CA ILE A 252 4.25 1.62 -3.11
C ILE A 252 4.12 0.27 -2.42
N GLU A 253 5.14 -0.09 -1.68
CA GLU A 253 5.12 -1.27 -0.84
C GLU A 253 5.22 -0.83 0.62
N TYR A 254 4.30 -1.38 1.42
CA TYR A 254 4.09 -1.29 2.87
C TYR A 254 3.00 -0.34 3.38
N VAL A 255 1.80 -0.92 3.52
CA VAL A 255 0.70 -0.45 4.37
C VAL A 255 0.86 -1.16 5.72
N GLU A 256 1.04 -0.42 6.81
CA GLU A 256 0.92 -0.98 8.15
C GLU A 256 -0.52 -0.72 8.64
N SER A 257 -1.23 -1.77 9.03
CA SER A 257 -2.55 -1.65 9.65
C SER A 257 -2.43 -1.80 11.15
N PHE A 258 -3.09 -0.93 11.91
CA PHE A 258 -3.22 -1.12 13.36
C PHE A 258 -4.68 -1.02 13.80
N ILE A 259 -4.98 -1.68 14.91
CA ILE A 259 -6.30 -1.65 15.52
C ILE A 259 -6.30 -0.50 16.52
N VAL A 260 -7.28 0.40 16.41
CA VAL A 260 -7.57 1.37 17.46
C VAL A 260 -8.57 0.70 18.41
N PRO A 261 -8.13 0.22 19.60
CA PRO A 261 -9.05 -0.38 20.54
C PRO A 261 -10.04 0.67 21.05
N LEU A 262 -11.30 0.28 21.14
CA LEU A 262 -12.34 1.07 21.81
C LEU A 262 -12.03 1.17 23.31
N ASN A 263 -12.07 2.39 23.84
CA ASN A 263 -12.40 2.66 25.23
C ASN A 263 -13.87 3.06 25.36
#